data_AF-A0A258Y4I5-F1
#
_entry.id   AF-A0A258Y4I5-F1
#
_cell.length_a   1.000
_cell.length_b   1.000
_cell.length_c   1.000
_cell.angle_alpha   90.00
_cell.angle_beta   90.00
_cell.angle_gamma   90.00
#
_symmetry.space_group_name_H-M   'P 1'
#
loop_
_entity.id
_entity.type
_entity.pdbx_description
1 polymer ?
#
loop_
_entity_poly.entity_id
_entity_poly.type
_entity_poly.pdbx_seq_one_letter_code
_entity_poly.pdbx_strand_id
1 'polypeptide(L)'
;MLAQQKDTTGILQIVFTSDAHYGIERKVFKGHEIADGHTVNTEMIKKINTLPEIIFPNDSGVKAGRNIGAIDYIIEGGDIANRMELPYQSASVSWDQFDLDYIKGISLKNHLGQPAQLLMVPGNHDISDAIGFYKPMKPHTDATSMVNIYNLMMQPSTPLTNGTYDYKRDKINYSKNIDGIHFVFITLWPDSAQRIWMEKDLQEISIDMPVIIFTHDQPECEAKHFTSPN
;
A
#
# COMPACT_ATOMS: atom_id res chain seq x y z
N MET A 1 -11.40 35.30 -3.65
CA MET A 1 -10.55 34.16 -3.26
C MET A 1 -10.40 34.20 -1.76
N LEU A 2 -11.13 33.35 -1.03
CA LEU A 2 -10.89 33.18 0.40
C LEU A 2 -9.63 32.32 0.52
N ALA A 3 -8.59 32.87 1.14
CA ALA A 3 -7.41 32.12 1.50
C ALA A 3 -7.84 30.91 2.33
N GLN A 4 -7.47 29.71 1.89
CA GLN A 4 -7.70 28.47 2.59
C GLN A 4 -7.13 28.62 4.00
N GLN A 5 -8.02 28.71 4.99
CA GLN A 5 -7.66 28.84 6.40
C GLN A 5 -6.76 27.65 6.73
N LYS A 6 -5.51 27.92 7.14
CA LYS A 6 -4.53 26.89 7.45
C LYS A 6 -5.12 26.03 8.56
N ASP A 7 -5.50 24.80 8.24
CA ASP A 7 -6.08 23.88 9.19
C ASP A 7 -4.94 23.38 10.09
N THR A 8 -4.89 23.89 11.32
CA THR A 8 -3.83 23.62 12.30
C THR A 8 -4.27 22.60 13.36
N THR A 9 -5.26 21.76 13.06
CA THR A 9 -5.95 20.94 14.08
C THR A 9 -5.22 19.67 14.52
N GLY A 10 -4.00 19.40 14.04
CA GLY A 10 -3.31 18.13 14.36
C GLY A 10 -4.08 16.90 13.87
N ILE A 11 -4.86 17.05 12.79
CA ILE A 11 -5.60 15.96 12.16
C ILE A 11 -4.78 15.46 10.99
N LEU A 12 -4.36 14.20 11.09
CA LEU A 12 -3.72 13.47 10.01
C LEU A 12 -4.80 12.84 9.12
N GLN A 13 -4.75 13.10 7.82
CA GLN A 13 -5.68 12.50 6.85
C GLN A 13 -4.97 11.52 5.94
N ILE A 14 -5.44 10.27 5.98
CA ILE A 14 -4.84 9.14 5.27
C ILE A 14 -5.89 8.49 4.37
N VAL A 15 -5.52 8.20 3.14
CA VAL A 15 -6.25 7.25 2.29
C VAL A 15 -5.52 5.92 2.37
N PHE A 16 -6.24 4.86 2.72
CA PHE A 16 -5.72 3.49 2.71
C PHE A 16 -6.36 2.72 1.56
N THR A 17 -5.52 2.05 0.78
CA THR A 17 -5.88 1.12 -0.30
C THR A 17 -5.09 -0.17 -0.10
N SER A 18 -5.54 -1.26 -0.69
CA SER A 18 -4.87 -2.56 -0.67
C SER A 18 -5.41 -3.38 -1.83
N ASP A 19 -4.70 -4.46 -2.19
CA ASP A 19 -5.20 -5.48 -3.11
C ASP A 19 -5.50 -4.89 -4.49
N ALA A 20 -4.58 -4.06 -4.99
CA ALA A 20 -4.70 -3.48 -6.31
C ALA A 20 -4.80 -4.56 -7.40
N HIS A 21 -4.08 -5.68 -7.24
CA HIS A 21 -4.09 -6.86 -8.10
C HIS A 21 -4.14 -6.50 -9.58
N TYR A 22 -3.16 -5.75 -10.07
CA TYR A 22 -3.07 -5.50 -11.51
C TYR A 22 -2.95 -6.84 -12.27
N GLY A 23 -3.63 -6.92 -13.41
CA GLY A 23 -3.64 -8.10 -14.27
C GLY A 23 -4.75 -9.12 -14.04
N ILE A 24 -5.66 -8.91 -13.07
CA ILE A 24 -6.90 -9.70 -12.97
C ILE A 24 -8.09 -8.94 -13.55
N GLU A 25 -9.13 -9.68 -13.92
CA GLU A 25 -10.39 -9.11 -14.39
C GLU A 25 -11.44 -9.08 -13.28
N ARG A 26 -12.29 -8.05 -13.30
CA ARG A 26 -13.50 -7.95 -12.48
C ARG A 26 -14.71 -8.20 -13.38
N LYS A 27 -15.57 -9.13 -12.94
CA LYS A 27 -16.76 -9.60 -13.69
C LYS A 27 -17.85 -8.55 -13.92
N VAL A 28 -17.86 -7.46 -13.15
CA VAL A 28 -18.77 -6.33 -13.39
C VAL A 28 -18.09 -5.08 -12.84
N PHE A 29 -17.94 -4.06 -13.68
CA PHE A 29 -17.51 -2.74 -13.22
C PHE A 29 -18.15 -1.63 -14.07
N LYS A 30 -18.84 -0.69 -13.41
CA LYS A 30 -19.53 0.43 -14.06
C LYS A 30 -20.41 0.01 -15.27
N GLY A 31 -21.14 -1.10 -15.15
CA GLY A 31 -22.02 -1.61 -16.21
C GLY A 31 -21.32 -2.34 -17.36
N HIS A 32 -20.00 -2.54 -17.30
CA HIS A 32 -19.24 -3.38 -18.23
C HIS A 32 -19.14 -4.81 -17.67
N GLU A 33 -19.24 -5.80 -18.55
CA GLU A 33 -19.23 -7.23 -18.19
C GLU A 33 -17.84 -7.77 -17.82
N ILE A 34 -16.77 -7.13 -18.26
CA ILE A 34 -15.39 -7.46 -17.87
C ILE A 34 -14.61 -6.14 -17.86
N ALA A 35 -14.00 -5.82 -16.72
CA ALA A 35 -13.02 -4.73 -16.63
C ALA A 35 -11.72 -5.28 -16.09
N ASP A 36 -10.61 -4.97 -16.77
CA ASP A 36 -9.28 -5.30 -16.29
C ASP A 36 -8.92 -4.49 -15.02
N GLY A 37 -8.04 -5.05 -14.20
CA GLY A 37 -7.64 -4.45 -12.93
C GLY A 37 -7.03 -3.06 -13.08
N HIS A 38 -6.33 -2.79 -14.19
CA HIS A 38 -5.77 -1.45 -14.44
C HIS A 38 -6.90 -0.44 -14.64
N THR A 39 -7.91 -0.74 -15.46
CA THR A 39 -9.10 0.12 -15.62
C THR A 39 -9.78 0.41 -14.27
N VAL A 40 -9.91 -0.58 -13.40
CA VAL A 40 -10.53 -0.41 -12.07
C VAL A 40 -9.68 0.51 -11.18
N ASN A 41 -8.37 0.27 -11.10
CA ASN A 41 -7.45 1.08 -10.30
C ASN A 41 -7.35 2.52 -10.81
N THR A 42 -7.22 2.73 -12.12
CA THR A 42 -7.20 4.07 -12.72
C THR A 42 -8.46 4.86 -12.34
N GLU A 43 -9.64 4.22 -12.37
CA GLU A 43 -10.90 4.86 -11.98
C GLU A 43 -10.99 5.13 -10.47
N MET A 44 -10.42 4.24 -9.65
CA MET A 44 -10.30 4.45 -8.20
C MET A 44 -9.39 5.64 -7.89
N ILE A 45 -8.20 5.73 -8.49
CA ILE A 45 -7.28 6.87 -8.32
C ILE A 45 -7.94 8.17 -8.77
N LYS A 46 -8.66 8.19 -9.90
CA LYS A 46 -9.43 9.37 -10.32
C LYS A 46 -10.41 9.81 -9.25
N LYS A 47 -11.09 8.88 -8.57
CA LYS A 47 -12.00 9.21 -7.46
C LYS A 47 -11.26 9.66 -6.21
N ILE A 48 -10.15 9.02 -5.85
CA ILE A 48 -9.28 9.44 -4.74
C ILE A 48 -8.82 10.88 -4.94
N ASN A 49 -8.42 11.27 -6.15
CA ASN A 49 -8.01 12.63 -6.48
C ASN A 49 -9.12 13.68 -6.33
N THR A 50 -10.40 13.28 -6.29
CA THR A 50 -11.53 14.19 -6.03
C THR A 50 -11.87 14.36 -4.55
N LEU A 51 -11.30 13.52 -3.66
CA LEU A 51 -11.61 13.53 -2.22
C LEU A 51 -11.52 14.93 -1.57
N PRO A 52 -10.54 15.80 -1.90
CA PRO A 52 -10.46 17.12 -1.28
C PRO A 52 -11.72 17.98 -1.43
N GLU A 53 -12.53 17.74 -2.47
CA GLU A 53 -13.76 18.46 -2.78
C GLU A 53 -15.01 17.78 -2.19
N ILE A 54 -14.88 16.55 -1.68
CA ILE A 54 -15.98 15.79 -1.10
C ILE A 54 -16.24 16.27 0.33
N ILE A 55 -17.52 16.30 0.71
CA ILE A 55 -17.97 16.60 2.08
C ILE A 55 -18.13 15.29 2.84
N PHE A 56 -17.53 15.19 4.03
CA PHE A 56 -17.78 14.07 4.94
C PHE A 56 -19.27 13.99 5.29
N PRO A 57 -19.82 12.77 5.45
CA PRO A 57 -21.19 12.60 5.95
C PRO A 57 -21.43 13.40 7.22
N ASN A 58 -22.66 13.88 7.40
CA ASN A 58 -23.04 14.62 8.61
C ASN A 58 -23.49 13.64 9.70
N ASP A 59 -22.57 12.83 10.22
CA ASP A 59 -22.81 11.67 11.08
C ASP A 59 -22.14 11.77 12.47
N SER A 60 -21.79 12.99 12.90
CA SER A 60 -21.03 13.28 14.14
C SER A 60 -19.59 12.75 14.17
N GLY A 61 -19.08 12.20 13.07
CA GLY A 61 -17.67 11.85 12.91
C GLY A 61 -16.73 13.06 12.92
N VAL A 62 -15.42 12.78 12.94
CA VAL A 62 -14.38 13.82 12.81
C VAL A 62 -14.61 14.60 11.52
N LYS A 63 -14.69 15.94 11.62
CA LYS A 63 -14.99 16.84 10.49
C LYS A 63 -16.34 16.57 9.78
N ALA A 64 -17.33 15.96 10.45
CA ALA A 64 -18.67 15.77 9.88
C ALA A 64 -19.25 17.05 9.24
N GLY A 65 -19.80 16.92 8.03
CA GLY A 65 -20.35 18.03 7.26
C GLY A 65 -19.32 19.05 6.74
N ARG A 66 -18.02 18.77 6.83
CA ARG A 66 -16.94 19.58 6.26
C ARG A 66 -16.33 18.89 5.05
N ASN A 67 -15.67 19.66 4.19
CA ASN A 67 -14.82 19.09 3.14
C ASN A 67 -13.72 18.25 3.78
N ILE A 68 -13.38 17.13 3.14
CA ILE A 68 -12.22 16.31 3.50
C ILE A 68 -10.95 17.19 3.42
N GLY A 69 -10.76 17.89 2.30
CA GLY A 69 -9.63 18.79 2.11
C GLY A 69 -8.32 18.04 1.88
N ALA A 70 -7.26 18.44 2.58
CA ALA A 70 -5.94 17.88 2.37
C ALA A 70 -5.85 16.40 2.75
N ILE A 71 -5.06 15.63 2.00
CA ILE A 71 -4.69 14.24 2.28
C ILE A 71 -3.17 14.20 2.45
N ASP A 72 -2.70 13.79 3.62
CA ASP A 72 -1.28 13.82 3.96
C ASP A 72 -0.53 12.61 3.43
N TYR A 73 -1.16 11.44 3.56
CA TYR A 73 -0.59 10.16 3.17
C TYR A 73 -1.58 9.31 2.39
N ILE A 74 -1.02 8.50 1.50
CA ILE A 74 -1.71 7.39 0.87
C ILE A 74 -0.92 6.16 1.23
N ILE A 75 -1.59 5.13 1.72
CA ILE A 75 -0.97 3.90 2.16
C ILE A 75 -1.52 2.75 1.33
N GLU A 76 -0.65 2.04 0.62
CA GLU A 76 -0.98 0.82 -0.12
C GLU A 76 -0.61 -0.43 0.70
N GLY A 77 -1.60 -1.27 0.96
CA GLY A 77 -1.53 -2.47 1.79
C GLY A 77 -0.93 -3.70 1.11
N GLY A 78 -0.41 -3.56 -0.11
CA GLY A 78 0.24 -4.64 -0.85
C GLY A 78 -0.70 -5.37 -1.79
N ASP A 79 -0.17 -6.45 -2.38
CA ASP A 79 -0.77 -7.16 -3.51
C ASP A 79 -0.99 -6.21 -4.69
N ILE A 80 0.10 -5.52 -5.04
CA ILE A 80 0.14 -4.67 -6.24
C ILE A 80 0.02 -5.56 -7.47
N ALA A 81 0.89 -6.56 -7.58
CA ALA A 81 0.75 -7.61 -8.58
C ALA A 81 -0.17 -8.71 -8.06
N ASN A 82 -1.03 -9.25 -8.92
CA ASN A 82 -1.55 -10.59 -8.68
C ASN A 82 -0.46 -11.63 -8.99
N ARG A 83 -0.51 -12.81 -8.35
CA ARG A 83 0.41 -13.91 -8.68
C ARG A 83 0.37 -14.17 -10.18
N MET A 84 1.55 -14.19 -10.81
CA MET A 84 1.70 -14.42 -12.25
C MET A 84 1.50 -15.88 -12.68
N GLU A 85 0.55 -16.56 -12.03
CA GLU A 85 -0.05 -17.81 -12.49
C GLU A 85 -0.71 -17.57 -13.84
N LEU A 86 -0.56 -18.48 -14.81
CA LEU A 86 -1.23 -18.30 -16.11
C LEU A 86 -2.77 -18.26 -15.92
N PRO A 87 -3.48 -17.29 -16.52
CA PRO A 87 -3.07 -16.39 -17.60
C PRO A 87 -2.64 -14.98 -17.17
N TYR A 88 -2.41 -14.74 -15.88
CA TYR A 88 -2.14 -13.40 -15.34
C TYR A 88 -0.78 -12.84 -15.77
N GLN A 89 -0.71 -11.53 -15.85
CA GLN A 89 0.50 -10.81 -16.26
C GLN A 89 1.62 -10.91 -15.21
N SER A 90 2.85 -10.56 -15.60
CA SER A 90 3.99 -10.57 -14.67
C SER A 90 3.97 -9.37 -13.72
N ALA A 91 4.69 -9.50 -12.60
CA ALA A 91 4.85 -8.42 -11.63
C ALA A 91 5.44 -7.14 -12.25
N SER A 92 6.33 -7.24 -13.24
CA SER A 92 6.83 -6.07 -13.99
C SER A 92 5.72 -5.29 -14.66
N VAL A 93 4.80 -5.97 -15.37
CA VAL A 93 3.69 -5.30 -16.06
C VAL A 93 2.72 -4.67 -15.05
N SER A 94 2.45 -5.37 -13.95
CA SER A 94 1.64 -4.86 -12.85
C SER A 94 2.26 -3.63 -12.20
N TRP A 95 3.58 -3.64 -12.01
CA TRP A 95 4.30 -2.50 -11.46
C TRP A 95 4.24 -1.28 -12.39
N ASP A 96 4.41 -1.47 -13.69
CA ASP A 96 4.31 -0.35 -14.65
C ASP A 96 2.93 0.31 -14.61
N GLN A 97 1.86 -0.47 -14.44
CA GLN A 97 0.50 0.06 -14.27
C GLN A 97 0.33 0.77 -12.93
N PHE A 98 0.81 0.17 -11.83
CA PHE A 98 0.81 0.80 -10.51
C PHE A 98 1.59 2.13 -10.49
N ASP A 99 2.75 2.20 -11.12
CA ASP A 99 3.56 3.41 -11.20
C ASP A 99 2.80 4.55 -11.92
N LEU A 100 2.08 4.23 -13.01
CA LEU A 100 1.25 5.21 -13.71
C LEU A 100 0.10 5.73 -12.84
N ASP A 101 -0.60 4.84 -12.15
CA ASP A 101 -1.79 5.19 -11.37
C ASP A 101 -1.42 5.82 -10.01
N TYR A 102 -0.62 5.14 -9.21
CA TYR A 102 -0.36 5.53 -7.82
C TYR A 102 0.81 6.50 -7.66
N ILE A 103 1.93 6.26 -8.37
CA ILE A 103 3.14 7.08 -8.18
C ILE A 103 3.02 8.38 -8.98
N LYS A 104 2.54 8.29 -10.23
CA LYS A 104 2.43 9.43 -11.15
C LYS A 104 1.03 10.03 -11.22
N GLY A 105 -0.01 9.22 -10.99
CA GLY A 105 -1.40 9.61 -11.19
C GLY A 105 -2.05 10.30 -9.98
N ILE A 106 -1.48 10.16 -8.78
CA ILE A 106 -1.97 10.83 -7.58
C ILE A 106 -1.61 12.33 -7.62
N SER A 107 -2.63 13.18 -7.50
CA SER A 107 -2.49 14.64 -7.51
C SER A 107 -2.77 15.30 -6.16
N LEU A 108 -2.98 14.51 -5.11
CA LEU A 108 -3.37 14.96 -3.78
C LEU A 108 -2.28 15.82 -3.12
N LYS A 109 -2.73 16.73 -2.24
CA LYS A 109 -1.87 17.62 -1.47
C LYS A 109 -2.12 17.48 0.03
N ASN A 110 -1.04 17.48 0.80
CA ASN A 110 -1.05 17.46 2.26
C ASN A 110 -1.43 18.83 2.84
N HIS A 111 -1.58 18.92 4.16
CA HIS A 111 -1.94 20.18 4.84
C HIS A 111 -0.89 21.31 4.67
N LEU A 112 0.32 20.98 4.19
CA LEU A 112 1.38 21.93 3.85
C LEU A 112 1.37 22.35 2.36
N GLY A 113 0.43 21.85 1.56
CA GLY A 113 0.35 22.10 0.12
C GLY A 113 1.38 21.34 -0.72
N GLN A 114 2.09 20.38 -0.13
CA GLN A 114 3.04 19.49 -0.81
C GLN A 114 2.32 18.25 -1.35
N PRO A 115 2.87 17.51 -2.33
CA PRO A 115 2.32 16.22 -2.73
C PRO A 115 2.10 15.29 -1.52
N ALA A 116 0.97 14.58 -1.49
CA ALA A 116 0.73 13.52 -0.51
C ALA A 116 1.82 12.46 -0.63
N GLN A 117 2.27 11.91 0.51
CA GLN A 117 3.32 10.88 0.50
C GLN A 117 2.69 9.50 0.35
N LEU A 118 3.24 8.69 -0.55
CA LEU A 118 2.89 7.28 -0.70
C LEU A 118 3.76 6.43 0.23
N LEU A 119 3.13 5.61 1.06
CA LEU A 119 3.76 4.59 1.90
C LEU A 119 3.14 3.23 1.53
N MET A 120 3.87 2.14 1.74
CA MET A 120 3.34 0.83 1.35
C MET A 120 4.04 -0.35 2.01
N VAL A 121 3.32 -1.46 2.12
CA VAL A 121 3.87 -2.79 2.39
C VAL A 121 3.64 -3.68 1.17
N PRO A 122 4.47 -4.70 0.94
CA PRO A 122 4.15 -5.70 -0.07
C PRO A 122 3.09 -6.68 0.45
N GLY A 123 2.40 -7.35 -0.47
CA GLY A 123 1.49 -8.43 -0.15
C GLY A 123 2.06 -9.81 -0.45
N ASN A 124 1.26 -10.84 -0.17
CA ASN A 124 1.71 -12.22 -0.37
C ASN A 124 1.88 -12.56 -1.86
N HIS A 125 1.16 -11.89 -2.76
CA HIS A 125 1.31 -12.08 -4.21
C HIS A 125 2.62 -11.46 -4.70
N ASP A 126 2.95 -10.24 -4.27
CA ASP A 126 4.24 -9.59 -4.57
C ASP A 126 5.43 -10.45 -4.13
N ILE A 127 5.32 -11.05 -2.93
CA ILE A 127 6.36 -11.94 -2.40
C ILE A 127 6.44 -13.24 -3.20
N SER A 128 5.29 -13.86 -3.49
CA SER A 128 5.23 -15.12 -4.25
C SER A 128 5.85 -14.95 -5.63
N ASP A 129 5.64 -13.82 -6.30
CA ASP A 129 6.25 -13.53 -7.59
C ASP A 129 7.79 -13.43 -7.46
N ALA A 130 8.30 -12.87 -6.36
CA ALA A 130 9.74 -12.76 -6.13
C ALA A 130 10.43 -14.10 -5.83
N ILE A 131 9.77 -15.00 -5.08
CA ILE A 131 10.42 -16.23 -4.56
C ILE A 131 9.91 -17.54 -5.19
N GLY A 132 8.88 -17.47 -6.02
CA GLY A 132 8.21 -18.63 -6.60
C GLY A 132 6.95 -19.06 -5.83
N PHE A 133 6.13 -19.87 -6.49
CA PHE A 133 4.89 -20.41 -5.98
C PHE A 133 4.72 -21.87 -6.42
N TYR A 134 3.85 -22.63 -5.74
CA TYR A 134 3.69 -24.06 -6.05
C TYR A 134 2.96 -24.31 -7.38
N LYS A 135 2.10 -23.38 -7.81
CA LYS A 135 1.45 -23.44 -9.11
C LYS A 135 2.38 -22.89 -10.21
N PRO A 136 2.21 -23.36 -11.46
CA PRO A 136 3.00 -22.84 -12.58
C PRO A 136 2.79 -21.34 -12.77
N MET A 137 3.90 -20.60 -12.76
CA MET A 137 3.96 -19.17 -13.03
C MET A 137 4.75 -18.89 -14.32
N LYS A 138 4.44 -17.80 -15.00
CA LYS A 138 5.21 -17.35 -16.17
C LYS A 138 5.43 -15.82 -16.16
N PRO A 139 6.67 -15.33 -15.97
CA PRO A 139 7.91 -16.08 -15.71
C PRO A 139 7.89 -16.88 -14.39
N HIS A 140 8.93 -17.70 -14.15
CA HIS A 140 8.98 -18.51 -12.91
C HIS A 140 9.12 -17.66 -11.65
N THR A 141 9.88 -16.56 -11.75
CA THR A 141 9.99 -15.50 -10.73
C THR A 141 10.09 -14.15 -11.42
N ASP A 142 9.58 -13.11 -10.76
CA ASP A 142 9.62 -11.72 -11.14
C ASP A 142 9.57 -10.85 -9.88
N ALA A 143 10.73 -10.46 -9.36
CA ALA A 143 10.83 -9.69 -8.12
C ALA A 143 10.50 -8.20 -8.30
N THR A 144 10.02 -7.77 -9.47
CA THR A 144 9.93 -6.33 -9.81
C THR A 144 9.10 -5.54 -8.80
N SER A 145 7.96 -6.06 -8.36
CA SER A 145 7.14 -5.37 -7.35
C SER A 145 7.93 -5.19 -6.04
N MET A 146 8.47 -6.29 -5.49
CA MET A 146 9.28 -6.27 -4.26
C MET A 146 10.48 -5.33 -4.35
N VAL A 147 11.21 -5.34 -5.48
CA VAL A 147 12.38 -4.49 -5.70
C VAL A 147 12.01 -3.02 -5.66
N ASN A 148 10.95 -2.65 -6.36
CA ASN A 148 10.57 -1.24 -6.43
C ASN A 148 9.94 -0.75 -5.12
N ILE A 149 9.15 -1.57 -4.43
CA ILE A 149 8.68 -1.26 -3.08
C ILE A 149 9.88 -1.03 -2.15
N TYR A 150 10.86 -1.94 -2.16
CA TYR A 150 12.07 -1.81 -1.34
C TYR A 150 12.82 -0.51 -1.64
N ASN A 151 13.06 -0.22 -2.93
CA ASN A 151 13.77 0.98 -3.34
C ASN A 151 13.05 2.27 -2.91
N LEU A 152 11.72 2.30 -3.01
CA LEU A 152 10.92 3.46 -2.63
C LEU A 152 10.87 3.66 -1.12
N MET A 153 10.65 2.59 -0.35
CA MET A 153 10.40 2.67 1.08
C MET A 153 11.68 2.68 1.91
N MET A 154 12.66 1.86 1.55
CA MET A 154 13.92 1.72 2.29
C MET A 154 14.99 2.72 1.83
N GLN A 155 14.85 3.28 0.63
CA GLN A 155 15.76 4.26 0.03
C GLN A 155 17.24 3.87 0.21
N PRO A 156 17.64 2.66 -0.25
CA PRO A 156 19.03 2.22 -0.11
C PRO A 156 19.96 3.17 -0.88
N SER A 157 21.19 3.32 -0.40
CA SER A 157 22.21 4.16 -1.07
C SER A 157 22.49 3.72 -2.50
N THR A 158 22.31 2.44 -2.81
CA THR A 158 22.31 1.87 -4.15
C THR A 158 20.98 1.17 -4.39
N PRO A 159 20.15 1.63 -5.35
CA PRO A 159 18.91 0.94 -5.70
C PRO A 159 19.16 -0.51 -6.09
N LEU A 160 18.33 -1.41 -5.58
CA LEU A 160 18.34 -2.82 -5.94
C LEU A 160 17.74 -3.01 -7.33
N THR A 161 18.11 -4.13 -7.94
CA THR A 161 17.56 -4.65 -9.19
C THR A 161 17.04 -6.06 -8.94
N ASN A 162 16.27 -6.63 -9.87
CA ASN A 162 15.82 -8.03 -9.76
C ASN A 162 16.99 -9.01 -9.61
N GLY A 163 18.19 -8.69 -10.14
CA GLY A 163 19.37 -9.53 -10.02
C GLY A 163 20.15 -9.38 -8.70
N THR A 164 19.91 -8.31 -7.93
CA THR A 164 20.62 -8.05 -6.66
C THR A 164 19.74 -8.19 -5.42
N TYR A 165 18.42 -8.28 -5.62
CA TYR A 165 17.43 -8.48 -4.57
C TYR A 165 17.46 -9.89 -4.01
N ASP A 166 17.38 -10.00 -2.68
CA ASP A 166 17.26 -11.24 -1.94
C ASP A 166 16.19 -11.09 -0.86
N TYR A 167 15.07 -11.80 -1.00
CA TYR A 167 13.94 -11.76 -0.05
C TYR A 167 14.33 -12.08 1.40
N LYS A 168 15.39 -12.87 1.64
CA LYS A 168 15.83 -13.19 3.01
C LYS A 168 16.50 -12.00 3.68
N ARG A 169 17.22 -11.19 2.90
CA ARG A 169 18.01 -10.03 3.38
C ARG A 169 17.22 -8.72 3.27
N ASP A 170 16.57 -8.51 2.13
CA ASP A 170 15.98 -7.25 1.71
C ASP A 170 14.51 -7.17 2.13
N LYS A 171 14.30 -7.27 3.44
CA LYS A 171 12.98 -7.10 4.07
C LYS A 171 12.54 -5.64 4.00
N ILE A 172 11.26 -5.44 3.71
CA ILE A 172 10.62 -4.13 3.70
C ILE A 172 9.99 -3.94 5.08
N ASN A 173 10.84 -3.59 6.04
CA ASN A 173 10.43 -3.25 7.39
C ASN A 173 10.94 -1.85 7.70
N TYR A 174 10.05 -0.94 7.99
CA TYR A 174 10.41 0.45 8.29
C TYR A 174 9.38 1.09 9.21
N SER A 175 9.78 2.15 9.89
CA SER A 175 8.91 2.92 10.75
C SER A 175 9.06 4.42 10.50
N LYS A 176 8.02 5.18 10.84
CA LYS A 176 7.98 6.65 10.72
C LYS A 176 7.21 7.24 11.89
N ASN A 177 7.79 8.24 12.54
CA ASN A 177 7.05 9.08 13.49
C ASN A 177 6.34 10.20 12.72
N ILE A 178 5.01 10.20 12.72
CA ILE A 178 4.18 11.16 11.99
C ILE A 178 3.19 11.77 13.00
N ASP A 179 3.28 13.08 13.21
CA ASP A 179 2.39 13.86 14.09
C ASP A 179 2.13 13.23 15.47
N GLY A 180 3.17 12.64 16.08
CA GLY A 180 3.10 12.04 17.40
C GLY A 180 2.60 10.59 17.45
N ILE A 181 2.43 9.95 16.29
CA ILE A 181 2.09 8.53 16.16
C ILE A 181 3.27 7.81 15.50
N HIS A 182 3.63 6.63 16.02
CA HIS A 182 4.62 5.76 15.43
C HIS A 182 3.96 4.79 14.44
N PHE A 183 4.24 4.97 13.16
CA PHE A 183 3.76 4.10 12.09
C PHE A 183 4.79 3.02 11.82
N VAL A 184 4.38 1.76 11.87
CA VAL A 184 5.22 0.59 11.63
C VAL A 184 4.72 -0.15 10.40
N PHE A 185 5.61 -0.45 9.47
CA PHE A 185 5.30 -1.15 8.22
C PHE A 185 6.14 -2.42 8.15
N ILE A 186 5.49 -3.56 8.01
CA ILE A 186 6.17 -4.86 8.00
C ILE A 186 5.89 -5.64 6.72
N THR A 187 6.85 -6.47 6.33
CA THR A 187 6.87 -7.11 4.99
C THR A 187 5.64 -7.98 4.68
N LEU A 188 4.99 -8.65 5.65
CA LEU A 188 3.82 -9.48 5.33
C LEU A 188 2.92 -9.72 6.53
N TRP A 189 3.52 -10.27 7.59
CA TRP A 189 2.89 -10.68 8.83
C TRP A 189 3.91 -10.56 9.97
N PRO A 190 3.52 -10.29 11.23
CA PRO A 190 4.42 -10.26 12.39
C PRO A 190 4.91 -11.68 12.79
N ASP A 191 5.74 -12.29 11.93
CA ASP A 191 6.38 -13.58 12.22
C ASP A 191 7.45 -13.43 13.30
N SER A 192 8.19 -14.49 13.63
CA SER A 192 9.22 -14.42 14.66
C SER A 192 10.34 -13.42 14.33
N ALA A 193 10.76 -13.30 13.07
CA ALA A 193 11.79 -12.35 12.66
C ALA A 193 11.25 -10.91 12.71
N GLN A 194 10.01 -10.72 12.25
CA GLN A 194 9.35 -9.41 12.26
C GLN A 194 9.07 -8.92 13.67
N ARG A 195 8.65 -9.80 14.58
CA ARG A 195 8.45 -9.43 15.99
C ARG A 195 9.74 -9.00 16.68
N ILE A 196 10.87 -9.66 16.39
CA ILE A 196 12.18 -9.24 16.91
C ILE A 196 12.55 -7.85 16.38
N TRP A 197 12.32 -7.59 15.08
CA TRP A 197 12.57 -6.29 14.49
C TRP A 197 11.67 -5.20 15.10
N MET A 198 10.37 -5.47 15.23
CA MET A 198 9.40 -4.55 15.84
C MET A 198 9.71 -4.28 17.31
N GLU A 199 10.10 -5.30 18.09
CA GLU A 199 10.47 -5.11 19.50
C GLU A 199 11.64 -4.14 19.63
N LYS A 200 12.64 -4.24 18.74
CA LYS A 200 13.75 -3.29 18.71
C LYS A 200 13.30 -1.89 18.32
N ASP A 201 12.48 -1.76 17.28
CA ASP A 201 11.94 -0.48 16.79
C ASP A 201 11.13 0.23 17.89
N LEU A 202 10.25 -0.51 18.59
CA LEU A 202 9.42 0.01 19.66
C LEU A 202 10.18 0.40 20.94
N GLN A 203 11.41 -0.08 21.12
CA GLN A 203 12.29 0.38 22.23
C GLN A 203 12.83 1.79 22.01
N GLU A 204 12.76 2.32 20.78
CA GLU A 204 13.27 3.66 20.44
C GLU A 204 12.24 4.77 20.70
N ILE A 205 11.00 4.42 21.03
CA ILE A 205 9.91 5.38 21.26
C ILE A 205 9.46 5.41 22.73
N SER A 206 8.72 6.47 23.09
CA SER A 206 8.07 6.57 24.40
C SER A 206 6.96 5.52 24.53
N ILE A 207 6.79 4.97 25.74
CA ILE A 207 5.70 4.04 26.07
C ILE A 207 4.30 4.64 25.86
N ASP A 208 4.19 5.97 25.90
CA ASP A 208 2.93 6.69 25.70
C ASP A 208 2.68 7.07 24.23
N MET A 209 3.62 6.77 23.32
CA MET A 209 3.46 7.07 21.90
C MET A 209 2.50 6.04 21.27
N PRO A 210 1.36 6.48 20.68
CA PRO A 210 0.48 5.55 19.97
C PRO A 210 1.18 4.95 18.76
N VAL A 211 0.87 3.68 18.48
CA VAL A 211 1.47 2.91 17.38
C VAL A 211 0.37 2.43 16.43
N ILE A 212 0.60 2.57 15.12
CA ILE A 212 -0.23 1.95 14.08
C ILE A 212 0.66 1.01 13.26
N ILE A 213 0.24 -0.24 13.12
CA ILE A 213 0.97 -1.26 12.36
C ILE A 213 0.24 -1.52 11.04
N PHE A 214 0.98 -1.46 9.94
CA PHE A 214 0.56 -1.84 8.60
C PHE A 214 1.22 -3.16 8.24
N THR A 215 0.39 -4.14 7.89
CA THR A 215 0.76 -5.49 7.50
C THR A 215 -0.28 -5.96 6.50
N HIS A 216 0.15 -6.73 5.50
CA HIS A 216 -0.78 -7.23 4.49
C HIS A 216 -1.66 -8.36 5.05
N ASP A 217 -1.02 -9.40 5.61
CA ASP A 217 -1.76 -10.44 6.31
C ASP A 217 -2.05 -9.98 7.74
N GLN A 218 -3.33 -9.72 8.01
CA GLN A 218 -3.86 -9.33 9.32
C GLN A 218 -3.53 -10.39 10.38
N PRO A 219 -3.16 -10.03 11.63
CA PRO A 219 -2.73 -10.97 12.68
C PRO A 219 -3.82 -11.97 13.17
N GLU A 220 -4.96 -12.02 12.50
CA GLU A 220 -6.09 -12.88 12.80
C GLU A 220 -6.11 -14.11 11.89
N CYS A 221 -6.00 -15.27 12.55
CA CYS A 221 -6.11 -16.59 11.95
C CYS A 221 -7.55 -16.88 11.54
N GLU A 222 -7.95 -16.59 10.29
CA GLU A 222 -9.22 -17.10 9.78
C GLU A 222 -9.13 -18.61 9.54
N ALA A 223 -10.15 -19.36 9.94
CA ALA A 223 -10.19 -20.82 9.76
C ALA A 223 -9.98 -21.24 8.29
N LYS A 224 -10.41 -20.41 7.33
CA LYS A 224 -10.18 -20.61 5.88
C LYS A 224 -8.69 -20.65 5.51
N HIS A 225 -7.82 -19.99 6.29
CA HIS A 225 -6.37 -20.02 6.09
C HIS A 225 -5.71 -21.33 6.58
N PHE A 226 -6.41 -22.14 7.38
CA PHE A 226 -5.90 -23.43 7.91
C PHE A 226 -6.63 -24.65 7.34
N THR A 227 -7.73 -24.45 6.62
CA THR A 227 -8.57 -25.53 6.10
C THR A 227 -8.75 -25.42 4.58
N SER A 228 -7.65 -25.71 3.87
CA SER A 228 -7.60 -26.10 2.45
C SER A 228 -7.85 -25.03 1.37
N PRO A 229 -7.19 -25.16 0.20
CA PRO A 229 -7.17 -24.18 -0.86
C PRO A 229 -8.40 -24.37 -1.76
N ASN A 230 -9.22 -23.34 -1.89
CA ASN A 230 -10.11 -23.20 -3.04
C ASN A 230 -9.56 -22.07 -3.92
#